data_AF-A0A7R9YZ96-F1
#
_entry.id   AF-A0A7R9YZ96-F1
#
_cell.length_a   1.000
_cell.length_b   1.000
_cell.length_c   1.000
_cell.angle_alpha   90.00
_cell.angle_beta   90.00
_cell.angle_gamma   90.00
#
_symmetry.space_group_name_H-M   'P 1'
#
loop_
_entity.id
_entity.type
_entity.pdbx_description
1 polymer ?
#
loop_
_entity_poly.entity_id
_entity_poly.type
_entity_poly.pdbx_seq_one_letter_code
_entity_poly.pdbx_strand_id
1 'polypeptide(L)'
;CYGTFLYNGFLSLYYLLLIQYNWSAQKIARKIEPWYHGFVFVLSVGTAVAGFPLELYNSLGQSCWIAPYPLDCEQSFRHGGATDCERGDNAVVYAWAFLIVWVWASILFSTVAMFLVFLSVRTQEKRNERYDFGRGRIAAGRTTASSEQSRPQSQTQRR
;
A
#
# COMPACT_ATOMS: atom_id res chain seq x y z
N CYS A 1 3.27 9.97 14.32
CA CYS A 1 4.04 9.67 13.09
C CYS A 1 3.78 8.28 12.49
N TYR A 2 3.45 7.24 13.27
CA TYR A 2 3.19 5.87 12.74
C TYR A 2 2.01 5.76 11.79
N GLY A 3 0.92 6.47 12.09
CA GLY A 3 -0.30 6.43 11.29
C GLY A 3 -0.02 6.70 9.81
N THR A 4 0.80 7.70 9.47
CA THR A 4 1.07 8.08 8.08
C THR A 4 1.66 6.93 7.27
N PHE A 5 2.66 6.21 7.78
CA PHE A 5 3.30 5.11 7.06
C PHE A 5 2.37 3.91 6.90
N LEU A 6 1.60 3.60 7.94
CA LEU A 6 0.60 2.53 7.89
C LEU A 6 -0.52 2.89 6.91
N TYR A 7 -1.06 4.12 6.96
CA TYR A 7 -2.08 4.56 6.00
C TYR A 7 -1.59 4.56 4.55
N ASN A 8 -0.32 4.88 4.29
CA ASN A 8 0.27 4.72 2.96
C ASN A 8 0.31 3.25 2.51
N GLY A 9 0.61 2.33 3.44
CA GLY A 9 0.48 0.89 3.21
C GLY A 9 -0.96 0.47 2.92
N PHE A 10 -1.93 0.99 3.67
CA PHE A 10 -3.36 0.73 3.43
C PHE A 10 -3.82 1.21 2.07
N LEU A 11 -3.42 2.40 1.66
CA LEU A 11 -3.74 2.92 0.33
C LEU A 11 -3.16 2.01 -0.77
N SER A 12 -1.96 1.49 -0.55
CA SER A 12 -1.34 0.55 -1.49
C SER A 12 -2.08 -0.78 -1.56
N LEU A 13 -2.50 -1.31 -0.41
CA LEU A 13 -3.36 -2.49 -0.35
C LEU A 13 -4.73 -2.25 -1.01
N TYR A 14 -5.32 -1.07 -0.81
CA TYR A 14 -6.58 -0.67 -1.41
C TYR A 14 -6.50 -0.73 -2.94
N TYR A 15 -5.47 -0.14 -3.54
CA TYR A 15 -5.27 -0.20 -4.99
C TYR A 15 -5.01 -1.63 -5.49
N LEU A 16 -4.24 -2.42 -4.75
CA LEU A 16 -4.00 -3.83 -5.10
C LEU A 16 -5.31 -4.64 -5.13
N LEU A 17 -6.14 -4.51 -4.09
CA LEU A 17 -7.43 -5.20 -4.00
C LEU A 17 -8.41 -4.74 -5.07
N LEU A 18 -8.42 -3.44 -5.37
CA LEU A 18 -9.31 -2.86 -6.38
C LEU A 18 -8.91 -3.32 -7.80
N ILE A 19 -7.63 -3.22 -8.16
CA ILE A 19 -7.15 -3.42 -9.54
C ILE A 19 -6.87 -4.89 -9.85
N GLN A 20 -6.17 -5.60 -8.95
CA GLN A 20 -5.74 -6.98 -9.21
C GLN A 20 -6.82 -7.99 -8.83
N TYR A 21 -7.44 -7.79 -7.67
CA TYR A 21 -8.45 -8.72 -7.15
C TYR A 21 -9.89 -8.35 -7.53
N ASN A 22 -10.10 -7.19 -8.16
CA ASN A 22 -11.41 -6.69 -8.59
C ASN A 22 -12.44 -6.65 -7.45
N TRP A 23 -11.99 -6.31 -6.23
CA TRP A 23 -12.91 -6.12 -5.11
C TRP A 23 -13.66 -4.81 -5.25
N SER A 24 -14.94 -4.78 -4.90
CA SER A 24 -15.69 -3.52 -4.85
C SER A 24 -15.24 -2.66 -3.66
N ALA A 25 -15.20 -1.34 -3.85
CA ALA A 25 -14.87 -0.39 -2.79
C ALA A 25 -15.76 -0.59 -1.55
N GLN A 26 -17.04 -0.90 -1.76
CA GLN A 26 -17.99 -1.20 -0.68
C GLN A 26 -17.61 -2.45 0.13
N LYS A 27 -17.08 -3.49 -0.52
CA LYS A 27 -16.61 -4.71 0.15
C LYS A 27 -15.35 -4.43 0.96
N ILE A 28 -14.45 -3.62 0.44
CA ILE A 28 -13.22 -3.22 1.13
C ILE A 28 -13.55 -2.38 2.37
N ALA A 29 -14.40 -1.37 2.21
CA ALA A 29 -14.81 -0.47 3.30
C ALA A 29 -15.53 -1.22 4.43
N ARG A 30 -16.38 -2.20 4.12
CA ARG A 30 -17.11 -2.93 5.17
C ARG A 30 -16.28 -4.01 5.87
N LYS A 31 -15.29 -4.61 5.21
CA LYS A 31 -14.56 -5.77 5.75
C LYS A 31 -13.14 -5.46 6.20
N ILE A 32 -12.40 -4.64 5.46
CA ILE A 32 -10.96 -4.45 5.67
C ILE A 32 -10.70 -3.15 6.44
N GLU A 33 -11.37 -2.05 6.07
CA GLU A 33 -11.19 -0.73 6.70
C GLU A 33 -11.35 -0.75 8.23
N PRO A 34 -12.40 -1.32 8.84
CA PRO A 34 -12.53 -1.34 10.30
C PRO A 34 -11.43 -2.18 10.97
N TRP A 35 -11.01 -3.28 10.35
CA TRP A 35 -9.90 -4.09 10.83
C TRP A 35 -8.58 -3.32 10.78
N TYR A 36 -8.36 -2.56 9.71
CA TYR A 36 -7.15 -1.77 9.53
C TYR A 36 -7.07 -0.61 10.52
N HIS A 37 -8.15 0.16 10.67
CA HIS A 37 -8.22 1.22 11.68
C HIS A 37 -8.05 0.66 13.09
N GLY A 38 -8.69 -0.47 13.40
CA GLY A 38 -8.49 -1.18 14.65
C GLY A 38 -7.03 -1.56 14.89
N PHE A 39 -6.37 -2.15 13.89
CA PHE A 39 -4.95 -2.50 13.95
C PHE A 39 -4.05 -1.27 14.19
N VAL A 40 -4.24 -0.20 13.43
CA VAL A 40 -3.45 1.05 13.58
C VAL A 40 -3.68 1.66 14.96
N PHE A 41 -4.92 1.69 15.44
CA PHE A 41 -5.27 2.21 16.75
C PHE A 41 -4.65 1.38 17.88
N VAL A 42 -4.83 0.06 17.85
CA VAL A 42 -4.26 -0.86 18.85
C VAL A 42 -2.75 -0.79 18.88
N LEU A 43 -2.09 -0.73 17.72
CA LEU A 43 -0.64 -0.61 17.66
C LEU A 43 -0.17 0.74 18.20
N SER A 44 -0.84 1.83 17.83
CA SER A 44 -0.46 3.19 18.27
C SER A 44 -0.66 3.39 19.77
N VAL A 45 -1.83 3.01 20.29
CA VAL A 45 -2.13 3.11 21.73
C VAL A 45 -1.37 2.07 22.51
N GLY A 46 -1.26 0.84 22.01
CA GLY A 46 -0.55 -0.24 22.67
C GLY A 46 0.93 0.07 22.87
N THR A 47 1.62 0.58 21.85
CA THR A 47 3.03 1.01 21.99
C THR A 47 3.18 2.22 22.91
N ALA A 48 2.23 3.17 22.88
CA ALA A 48 2.21 4.30 23.80
C ALA A 48 2.06 3.87 25.26
N VAL A 49 1.11 3.00 25.54
CA VAL A 49 0.82 2.48 26.88
C VAL A 49 1.94 1.56 27.35
N ALA A 50 2.47 0.70 26.49
CA ALA A 50 3.60 -0.16 26.82
C ALA A 50 4.87 0.64 27.13
N GLY A 51 5.09 1.79 26.48
CA GLY A 51 6.26 2.63 26.77
C GLY A 51 6.28 3.24 28.17
N PHE A 52 5.11 3.37 28.81
CA PHE A 52 4.97 4.01 30.13
C PHE A 52 5.57 3.18 31.28
N PRO A 53 5.16 1.91 31.54
CA PRO A 53 5.74 1.11 32.62
C PRO A 53 7.20 0.71 32.37
N LEU A 54 7.67 0.75 31.11
CA LEU A 54 9.08 0.53 30.77
C LEU A 54 9.95 1.79 30.90
N GLU A 55 9.37 2.92 31.31
CA GLU A 55 10.07 4.21 31.50
C GLU A 55 10.89 4.65 30.28
N LEU A 56 10.40 4.32 29.09
CA LEU A 56 11.12 4.50 27.83
C LEU A 56 11.15 5.96 27.36
N TYR A 57 10.17 6.76 27.78
CA TYR A 57 9.99 8.13 27.36
C TYR A 57 10.93 9.07 28.12
N ASN A 58 11.97 9.52 27.44
CA ASN A 58 12.98 10.43 28.00
C ASN A 58 13.21 11.63 27.07
N SER A 59 13.82 12.69 27.60
CA SER A 59 14.11 13.90 26.83
C SER A 59 15.28 13.66 25.88
N LEU A 60 15.02 13.77 24.57
CA LEU A 60 16.03 13.73 23.52
C LEU A 60 16.14 15.14 22.91
N GLY A 61 16.77 16.05 23.66
CA GLY A 61 16.91 17.46 23.30
C GLY A 61 15.59 18.22 23.38
N GLN A 62 14.95 18.47 22.23
CA GLN A 62 13.71 19.27 22.13
C GLN A 62 12.44 18.41 22.03
N SER A 63 12.58 17.09 22.06
CA SER A 63 11.45 16.17 21.91
C SER A 63 11.55 15.02 22.91
N CYS A 64 10.40 14.53 23.36
CA CYS A 64 10.33 13.31 24.15
C CYS A 64 10.30 12.10 23.21
N TRP A 65 11.21 11.15 23.42
CA TRP A 65 11.37 9.98 22.56
C TRP A 65 11.69 8.72 23.37
N ILE A 66 11.63 7.56 22.72
CA ILE A 66 12.13 6.30 23.27
C ILE A 66 13.66 6.34 23.25
N ALA A 67 14.26 6.69 24.39
CA ALA A 67 15.70 6.88 24.51
C ALA A 67 16.20 6.48 25.91
N PRO A 68 17.46 6.04 26.06
CA PRO A 68 18.07 5.89 27.36
C PRO A 68 18.26 7.23 28.07
N TYR A 69 18.29 7.20 29.41
CA TYR A 69 18.71 8.33 30.22
C TYR A 69 19.67 7.89 31.33
N PRO A 70 20.85 8.52 31.48
CA PRO A 70 21.44 9.56 30.61
C PRO A 70 21.75 9.04 29.19
N LEU A 71 21.96 9.94 28.21
CA LEU A 71 22.02 9.58 26.78
C LEU A 71 23.11 8.57 26.40
N ASP A 72 24.18 8.49 27.18
CA ASP A 72 25.33 7.62 26.95
C ASP A 72 25.46 6.49 27.97
N CYS A 73 24.37 6.13 28.67
CA CYS A 73 24.38 4.98 29.58
C CYS A 73 24.46 3.63 28.83
N GLU A 74 25.08 2.65 29.45
CA GLU A 74 25.17 1.27 29.02
C GLU A 74 23.85 0.51 29.26
N GLN A 75 23.26 0.03 28.18
CA GLN A 75 22.04 -0.76 28.21
C GLN A 75 22.33 -2.25 28.43
N SER A 76 21.48 -2.92 29.21
CA SER A 76 21.65 -4.32 29.62
C SER A 76 21.83 -5.28 28.43
N PHE A 77 21.19 -5.02 27.29
CA PHE A 77 21.31 -5.88 26.10
C PHE A 77 22.72 -5.95 25.50
N ARG A 78 23.56 -4.91 25.71
CA ARG A 78 24.95 -4.87 25.23
C ARG A 78 25.96 -5.28 26.28
N HIS A 79 25.61 -5.20 27.56
CA HIS A 79 26.55 -5.38 28.67
C HIS A 79 26.16 -6.52 29.62
N GLY A 80 25.79 -7.68 29.06
CA GLY A 80 25.62 -8.91 29.86
C GLY A 80 24.57 -8.83 30.97
N GLY A 81 23.59 -7.92 30.84
CA GLY A 81 22.54 -7.71 31.84
C GLY A 81 22.79 -6.54 32.81
N ALA A 82 24.01 -6.01 32.90
CA ALA A 82 24.29 -4.84 33.72
C ALA A 82 23.91 -3.54 32.99
N THR A 83 23.34 -2.59 33.71
CA THR A 83 22.99 -1.26 33.21
C THR A 83 23.27 -0.19 34.25
N ASP A 84 23.74 0.97 33.79
CA ASP A 84 23.89 2.20 34.56
C ASP A 84 22.85 3.27 34.12
N CYS A 85 21.87 2.88 33.29
CA CYS A 85 20.77 3.73 32.89
C CYS A 85 19.80 3.93 34.06
N GLU A 86 19.48 5.19 34.39
CA GLU A 86 18.45 5.51 35.39
C GLU A 86 17.05 5.22 34.85
N ARG A 87 16.83 5.48 33.55
CA ARG A 87 15.56 5.22 32.86
C ARG A 87 15.81 4.72 31.44
N GLY A 88 14.86 3.94 30.92
CA GLY A 88 14.87 3.50 29.53
C GLY A 88 15.96 2.45 29.23
N ASP A 89 16.17 1.49 30.13
CA ASP A 89 17.02 0.34 29.82
C ASP A 89 16.48 -0.39 28.57
N ASN A 90 17.41 -0.77 27.68
CA ASN A 90 17.14 -1.35 26.38
C ASN A 90 16.25 -0.47 25.46
N ALA A 91 16.16 0.84 25.69
CA ALA A 91 15.35 1.74 24.87
C ALA A 91 15.70 1.67 23.38
N VAL A 92 16.95 1.36 23.01
CA VAL A 92 17.32 1.17 21.60
C VAL A 92 16.56 -0.02 21.00
N VAL A 93 16.53 -1.14 21.71
CA VAL A 93 15.83 -2.36 21.26
C VAL A 93 14.33 -2.09 21.13
N TYR A 94 13.73 -1.43 22.13
CA TYR A 94 12.31 -1.07 22.09
C TYR A 94 11.97 -0.06 21.00
N ALA A 95 12.83 0.93 20.74
CA ALA A 95 12.66 1.86 19.62
C ALA A 95 12.65 1.11 18.28
N TRP A 96 13.56 0.15 18.11
CA TRP A 96 13.58 -0.71 16.92
C TRP A 96 12.29 -1.54 16.80
N ALA A 97 11.90 -2.22 17.86
CA ALA A 97 10.74 -3.12 17.87
C ALA A 97 9.41 -2.39 17.70
N PHE A 98 9.20 -1.29 18.43
CA PHE A 98 7.92 -0.59 18.45
C PHE A 98 7.72 0.33 17.25
N LEU A 99 8.80 0.78 16.60
CA LEU A 99 8.71 1.88 15.64
C LEU A 99 9.37 1.51 14.31
N ILE A 100 10.66 1.20 14.35
CA ILE A 100 11.46 1.09 13.14
C ILE A 100 11.02 -0.13 12.31
N VAL A 101 10.83 -1.30 12.93
CA VAL A 101 10.37 -2.52 12.25
C VAL A 101 9.04 -2.31 11.50
N TRP A 102 8.05 -1.69 12.14
CA TRP A 102 6.74 -1.45 11.52
C TRP A 102 6.81 -0.49 10.34
N VAL A 103 7.62 0.57 10.47
CA VAL A 103 7.82 1.53 9.38
C VAL A 103 8.48 0.85 8.18
N TRP A 104 9.58 0.11 8.37
CA TRP A 104 10.24 -0.59 7.27
C TRP A 104 9.35 -1.66 6.64
N ALA A 105 8.61 -2.42 7.45
CA ALA A 105 7.65 -3.39 6.94
C ALA A 105 6.58 -2.72 6.06
N SER A 106 6.06 -1.55 6.46
CA SER A 106 5.07 -0.81 5.67
C SER A 106 5.65 -0.26 4.36
N ILE A 107 6.91 0.19 4.36
CA ILE A 107 7.61 0.68 3.16
C ILE A 107 7.82 -0.47 2.17
N LEU A 108 8.33 -1.60 2.65
CA LEU A 108 8.56 -2.79 1.83
C LEU A 108 7.24 -3.29 1.24
N PHE A 109 6.21 -3.41 2.08
CA PHE A 109 4.87 -3.82 1.65
C PHE A 109 4.30 -2.89 0.57
N SER A 110 4.37 -1.57 0.79
CA SER A 110 3.87 -0.57 -0.15
C SER A 110 4.59 -0.66 -1.50
N THR A 111 5.91 -0.83 -1.47
CA THR A 111 6.74 -0.98 -2.67
C THR A 111 6.33 -2.22 -3.47
N VAL A 112 6.18 -3.37 -2.81
CA VAL A 112 5.75 -4.61 -3.44
C VAL A 112 4.33 -4.48 -4.00
N ALA A 113 3.40 -3.91 -3.24
CA ALA A 113 2.02 -3.72 -3.67
C ALA A 113 1.94 -2.81 -4.91
N MET A 114 2.65 -1.68 -4.92
CA MET A 114 2.72 -0.80 -6.08
C MET A 114 3.37 -1.47 -7.30
N PHE A 115 4.42 -2.27 -7.08
CA PHE A 115 5.04 -3.04 -8.15
C PHE A 115 4.05 -4.04 -8.77
N LEU A 116 3.29 -4.78 -7.95
CA LEU A 116 2.27 -5.72 -8.43
C LEU A 116 1.12 -5.00 -9.16
N VAL A 117 0.66 -3.86 -8.64
CA VAL A 117 -0.33 -3.01 -9.32
C VAL A 117 0.19 -2.59 -10.69
N PHE A 118 1.43 -2.10 -10.77
CA PHE A 118 2.04 -1.69 -12.02
C PHE A 118 2.08 -2.82 -13.06
N LEU A 119 2.49 -4.02 -12.64
CA LEU A 119 2.49 -5.20 -13.52
C LEU A 119 1.07 -5.57 -13.99
N SER A 120 0.08 -5.48 -13.10
CA SER A 120 -1.32 -5.74 -13.43
C SER A 120 -1.84 -4.73 -14.46
N VAL A 121 -1.62 -3.44 -14.23
CA VAL A 121 -2.06 -2.36 -15.14
C VAL A 121 -1.42 -2.52 -16.51
N ARG A 122 -0.10 -2.77 -16.59
CA ARG A 122 0.60 -3.02 -17.87
C ARG A 122 0.02 -4.21 -18.63
N THR A 123 -0.44 -5.25 -17.91
CA THR A 123 -1.09 -6.42 -18.51
C THR A 123 -2.49 -6.08 -19.02
N GLN A 124 -3.23 -5.23 -18.29
CA GLN A 124 -4.56 -4.76 -18.67
C GLN A 124 -4.50 -3.84 -19.90
N GLU A 125 -3.55 -2.92 -19.97
CA GLU A 125 -3.33 -2.02 -21.11
C GLU A 125 -3.10 -2.83 -22.40
N LYS A 126 -2.12 -3.76 -22.39
CA LYS A 126 -1.84 -4.64 -23.53
C LYS A 126 -3.04 -5.46 -23.98
N ARG A 127 -3.91 -5.85 -23.04
CA ARG A 127 -5.14 -6.59 -23.33
C ARG A 127 -6.21 -5.67 -23.93
N ASN A 128 -6.38 -4.46 -23.41
CA ASN A 128 -7.34 -3.48 -23.93
C ASN A 128 -6.96 -3.01 -25.34
N GLU A 129 -5.68 -2.80 -25.64
CA GLU A 129 -5.21 -2.46 -27.00
C GLU A 129 -5.67 -3.50 -28.03
N ARG A 130 -5.56 -4.81 -27.72
CA ARG A 130 -6.01 -5.87 -28.62
C ARG A 130 -7.51 -5.79 -28.93
N TYR A 131 -8.33 -5.39 -27.97
CA TYR A 131 -9.77 -5.24 -28.16
C TYR A 131 -10.12 -3.99 -28.97
N ASP A 132 -9.37 -2.89 -28.80
CA ASP A 132 -9.58 -1.66 -29.57
C ASP A 132 -9.29 -1.86 -31.07
N PHE A 133 -8.18 -2.55 -31.40
CA PHE A 133 -7.87 -2.92 -32.78
C PHE A 133 -8.93 -3.86 -33.40
N GLY A 134 -9.48 -4.79 -32.62
CA GLY A 134 -10.56 -5.68 -33.07
C GLY A 134 -11.86 -4.92 -33.38
N ARG A 135 -12.22 -3.95 -32.53
CA ARG A 135 -13.39 -3.10 -32.72
C ARG A 135 -13.24 -2.19 -33.94
N GLY A 136 -12.06 -1.63 -34.16
CA GLY A 136 -11.74 -0.83 -35.35
C GLY A 136 -11.88 -1.62 -36.66
N ARG A 137 -11.44 -2.88 -36.69
CA ARG A 137 -11.60 -3.75 -37.87
C ARG A 137 -13.05 -4.13 -38.14
N ILE A 138 -13.83 -4.42 -37.10
CA ILE A 138 -15.27 -4.72 -37.26
C ILE A 138 -16.02 -3.48 -37.76
N ALA A 139 -15.71 -2.29 -37.22
CA ALA A 139 -16.29 -1.03 -37.69
C ALA A 139 -15.92 -0.76 -39.17
N ALA A 140 -14.65 -0.91 -39.54
CA ALA A 140 -14.20 -0.70 -40.92
C ALA A 140 -14.81 -1.69 -41.92
N GLY A 141 -14.95 -2.97 -41.54
CA GLY A 141 -15.59 -4.00 -42.37
C GLY A 141 -17.10 -3.79 -42.56
N ARG A 142 -17.78 -3.13 -41.61
CA ARG A 142 -19.20 -2.77 -41.73
C ARG A 142 -19.42 -1.63 -42.72
N THR A 143 -18.48 -0.67 -42.76
CA THR A 143 -18.55 0.47 -43.69
C THR A 143 -18.32 0.03 -45.14
N THR A 144 -17.38 -0.88 -45.39
CA THR A 144 -17.16 -1.42 -46.74
C THR A 144 -18.35 -2.26 -47.23
N ALA A 145 -18.91 -3.13 -46.38
CA ALA A 145 -20.09 -3.92 -46.73
C ALA A 145 -21.34 -3.06 -47.05
N SER A 146 -21.52 -1.94 -46.33
CA SER A 146 -22.61 -1.00 -46.61
C SER A 146 -22.43 -0.25 -47.95
N SER A 147 -21.20 0.01 -48.39
CA SER A 147 -20.94 0.74 -49.64
C SER A 147 -21.16 -0.11 -50.89
N GLU A 148 -21.01 -1.43 -50.78
CA GLU A 148 -21.16 -2.37 -51.90
C GLU A 148 -22.63 -2.65 -52.24
N GLN A 149 -23.53 -2.52 -51.27
CA GLN A 149 -24.98 -2.73 -51.47
C GLN A 149 -25.71 -1.52 -52.10
N SER A 150 -25.05 -0.36 -52.20
CA SER A 150 -25.60 0.87 -52.81
C SER A 150 -25.23 1.06 -54.29
N ARG A 151 -24.62 0.08 -54.97
CA ARG A 151 -24.36 0.16 -56.41
C ARG A 151 -25.63 -0.23 -57.18
N PRO A 152 -26.30 0.69 -57.90
CA PRO A 152 -27.48 0.33 -58.68
C PRO A 152 -27.05 -0.56 -59.85
N GLN A 153 -27.64 -1.75 -59.95
CA GLN A 153 -27.54 -2.59 -61.13
C GLN A 153 -28.21 -1.86 -62.31
N SER A 154 -27.40 -1.25 -63.17
CA SER A 154 -27.84 -0.81 -64.49
C SER A 154 -28.17 -2.04 -65.33
N GLN A 155 -29.43 -2.47 -65.30
CA GLN A 155 -29.94 -3.48 -66.23
C GLN A 155 -30.13 -2.84 -67.61
N THR A 156 -29.13 -3.11 -68.46
CA THR A 156 -29.21 -3.13 -69.91
C THR A 156 -30.44 -3.92 -70.37
N GLN A 157 -31.50 -3.23 -70.80
CA GLN A 157 -32.61 -3.86 -71.52
C GLN A 157 -32.50 -3.53 -73.01
N ARG A 158 -31.93 -4.48 -73.76
CA ARG A 158 -32.06 -4.58 -75.22
C ARG A 158 -33.49 -4.99 -75.55
N ARG A 159 -34.19 -4.20 -76.36
CA ARG A 159 -34.83 -4.56 -77.64
C ARG A 159 -35.89 -3.53 -78.01
#